data_AF-A0A0F9PIC0-F1
#
_entry.id   AF-A0A0F9PIC0-F1
#
_cell.length_a   1.000
_cell.length_b   1.000
_cell.length_c   1.000
_cell.angle_alpha   90.00
_cell.angle_beta   90.00
_cell.angle_gamma   90.00
#
_symmetry.space_group_name_H-M   'P 1'
#
loop_
_entity.id
_entity.type
_entity.pdbx_description
1 polymer ?
#
loop_
_entity_poly.entity_id
_entity_poly.type
_entity_poly.pdbx_seq_one_letter_code
_entity_poly.pdbx_strand_id
1 'polypeptide(L)'
;MKLKNRYTFCIVLAIFLAFTALSCKKGDTDQASEPDLSQSSKILKKAGDEYWNRMLEESVYLRMKYGLKIEKLPDVSFEYAQSLSDNAQSILEKLEQIDVKELSHEEWISLEILKWQSKKTVEGLKFFWLDFPVIPYFLFSTHRVFTSFQFKEKVDLEHYLNLLRQYPVFIND
;
A
#
# COMPACT_ATOMS: atom_id res chain seq x y z
N MET A 1 28.74 -3.43 53.83
CA MET A 1 27.67 -2.42 54.01
C MET A 1 27.22 -1.90 52.64
N LYS A 2 26.21 -2.52 52.02
CA LYS A 2 25.37 -2.00 50.91
C LYS A 2 24.38 -3.12 50.50
N LEU A 3 23.35 -3.34 51.30
CA LEU A 3 22.31 -4.36 51.05
C LEU A 3 20.96 -3.90 51.63
N LYS A 4 20.60 -2.63 51.42
CA LYS A 4 19.36 -2.03 51.95
C LYS A 4 18.45 -1.37 50.90
N ASN A 5 18.82 -1.39 49.61
CA ASN A 5 18.09 -0.67 48.56
C ASN A 5 17.23 -1.55 47.62
N ARG A 6 17.08 -2.85 47.88
CA ARG A 6 16.23 -3.73 47.06
C ARG A 6 14.80 -3.91 47.56
N TYR A 7 14.52 -3.58 48.82
CA TYR A 7 13.19 -3.77 49.43
C TYR A 7 12.27 -2.55 49.29
N THR A 8 12.81 -1.34 49.08
CA THR A 8 12.01 -0.12 48.89
C THR A 8 11.37 -0.05 47.49
N PHE A 9 12.00 -0.68 46.49
CA PHE A 9 11.50 -0.66 45.10
C PHE A 9 10.30 -1.60 44.91
N CYS A 10 10.25 -2.73 45.63
CA CYS A 10 9.13 -3.69 45.55
C CYS A 10 7.86 -3.19 46.25
N ILE A 11 7.98 -2.36 47.29
CA ILE A 11 6.82 -1.83 48.02
C ILE A 11 6.12 -0.70 47.23
N VAL A 12 6.87 0.12 46.49
CA VAL A 12 6.30 1.16 45.63
C VAL A 12 5.60 0.54 44.41
N LEU A 13 6.09 -0.58 43.87
CA LEU A 13 5.46 -1.29 42.76
C LEU A 13 4.11 -1.93 43.14
N ALA A 14 3.97 -2.39 44.38
CA ALA A 14 2.74 -3.02 44.87
C ALA A 14 1.62 -2.02 45.18
N ILE A 15 1.95 -0.78 45.58
CA ILE A 15 0.96 0.27 45.86
C ILE A 15 0.41 0.87 44.55
N PHE A 16 1.24 0.95 43.50
CA PHE A 16 0.78 1.44 42.19
C PHE A 16 -0.12 0.43 41.45
N LEU A 17 0.03 -0.87 41.71
CA LEU A 17 -0.82 -1.93 41.15
C LEU A 17 -2.17 -2.11 41.88
N ALA A 18 -2.35 -1.54 43.07
CA ALA A 18 -3.61 -1.61 43.81
C ALA A 18 -4.55 -0.42 43.55
N PHE A 19 -4.06 0.69 42.99
CA PHE A 19 -4.86 1.90 42.79
C PHE A 19 -5.56 2.01 41.43
N THR A 20 -5.25 1.13 40.47
CA THR A 20 -5.94 1.09 39.16
C THR A 20 -7.21 0.24 39.17
N ALA A 21 -7.54 -0.45 40.28
CA ALA A 21 -8.67 -1.36 40.35
C ALA A 21 -9.99 -0.75 40.85
N LEU A 22 -10.07 0.55 41.18
CA LEU A 22 -11.29 1.17 41.74
C LEU A 22 -11.89 2.32 40.93
N SER A 23 -11.52 2.49 39.67
CA SER A 23 -12.16 3.47 38.78
C SER A 23 -12.53 2.88 37.42
N CYS A 24 -13.12 1.68 37.41
CA CYS A 24 -14.00 1.25 36.31
C CYS A 24 -15.42 1.73 36.63
N LYS A 25 -15.62 3.06 36.56
CA LYS A 25 -16.96 3.62 36.41
C LYS A 25 -17.37 3.26 34.98
N LYS A 26 -18.31 2.31 34.86
CA LYS A 26 -18.94 1.86 33.62
C LYS A 26 -19.61 3.05 32.93
N GLY A 27 -18.83 3.81 32.17
CA GLY A 27 -19.32 4.64 31.09
C GLY A 27 -19.69 3.71 29.95
N ASP A 28 -20.87 3.92 29.36
CA ASP A 28 -21.35 3.19 28.21
C ASP A 28 -20.21 2.97 27.22
N THR A 29 -19.92 1.69 27.00
CA THR A 29 -19.11 1.28 25.86
C THR A 29 -20.00 1.53 24.66
N ASP A 30 -19.82 2.69 24.03
CA ASP A 30 -20.09 2.83 22.61
C ASP A 30 -19.31 1.70 21.94
N GLN A 31 -20.00 0.58 21.68
CA GLN A 31 -19.61 -0.31 20.63
C GLN A 31 -19.54 0.59 19.40
N ALA A 32 -18.34 0.92 18.95
CA ALA A 32 -18.13 1.41 17.61
C ALA A 32 -18.58 0.28 16.67
N SER A 33 -19.89 0.21 16.43
CA SER A 33 -20.45 -0.49 15.30
C SER A 33 -19.71 0.04 14.08
N GLU A 34 -19.12 -0.86 13.29
CA GLU A 34 -18.67 -0.49 11.96
C GLU A 34 -19.77 0.34 11.31
N PRO A 35 -19.46 1.55 10.80
CA PRO A 35 -20.48 2.39 10.19
C PRO A 35 -21.19 1.55 9.11
N ASP A 36 -22.52 1.53 9.13
CA ASP A 36 -23.28 0.86 8.09
C ASP A 36 -23.06 1.60 6.77
N LEU A 37 -22.02 1.18 6.04
CA LEU A 37 -21.62 1.80 4.80
C LEU A 37 -22.73 1.59 3.77
N SER A 38 -23.10 2.68 3.08
CA SER A 38 -23.96 2.62 1.91
C SER A 38 -23.37 1.67 0.85
N GLN A 39 -24.19 1.23 -0.09
CA GLN A 39 -23.69 0.40 -1.18
C GLN A 39 -22.63 1.15 -1.98
N SER A 40 -22.82 2.45 -2.23
CA SER A 40 -21.84 3.30 -2.88
C SER A 40 -20.52 3.41 -2.12
N SER A 41 -20.54 3.59 -0.80
CA SER A 41 -19.34 3.61 0.04
C SER A 41 -18.59 2.27 0.00
N LYS A 42 -19.31 1.14 -0.02
CA LYS A 42 -18.71 -0.20 -0.15
C LYS A 42 -18.03 -0.38 -1.51
N ILE A 43 -18.67 0.06 -2.60
CA ILE A 43 -18.09 0.01 -3.96
C ILE A 43 -16.85 0.89 -4.02
N LEU A 44 -16.93 2.13 -3.54
CA LEU A 44 -15.81 3.07 -3.51
C LEU A 44 -14.62 2.52 -2.74
N LYS A 45 -14.86 2.00 -1.52
CA LYS A 45 -13.81 1.40 -0.69
C LYS A 45 -13.14 0.24 -1.41
N LYS A 46 -13.92 -0.68 -1.99
CA LYS A 46 -13.38 -1.82 -2.72
C LYS A 46 -12.54 -1.40 -3.92
N ALA A 47 -13.01 -0.43 -4.71
CA ALA A 47 -12.27 0.10 -5.85
C ALA A 47 -10.96 0.80 -5.41
N GLY A 48 -11.01 1.55 -4.30
CA GLY A 48 -9.82 2.18 -3.70
C GLY A 48 -8.81 1.14 -3.20
N ASP A 49 -9.27 0.09 -2.52
CA ASP A 49 -8.42 -1.02 -2.04
C ASP A 49 -7.77 -1.76 -3.22
N GLU A 50 -8.53 -2.05 -4.28
CA GLU A 50 -8.01 -2.67 -5.51
C GLU A 50 -6.94 -1.80 -6.17
N TYR A 51 -7.20 -0.50 -6.35
CA TYR A 51 -6.24 0.46 -6.90
C TYR A 51 -4.97 0.54 -6.04
N TRP A 52 -5.12 0.66 -4.72
CA TRP A 52 -4.00 0.74 -3.79
C TRP A 52 -3.14 -0.53 -3.78
N ASN A 53 -3.78 -1.70 -3.74
CA ASN A 53 -3.07 -2.98 -3.77
C ASN A 53 -2.27 -3.14 -5.06
N ARG A 54 -2.84 -2.74 -6.20
CA ARG A 54 -2.12 -2.72 -7.47
C ARG A 54 -0.93 -1.76 -7.41
N MET A 55 -1.11 -0.52 -6.96
CA MET A 55 -0.01 0.44 -6.80
C MET A 55 1.12 -0.12 -5.91
N LEU A 56 0.77 -0.82 -4.83
CA LEU A 56 1.72 -1.44 -3.91
C LEU A 56 2.42 -2.67 -4.51
N GLU A 57 1.77 -3.37 -5.43
CA GLU A 57 2.36 -4.48 -6.17
C GLU A 57 3.36 -4.00 -7.23
N GLU A 58 3.00 -2.96 -7.99
CA GLU A 58 3.76 -2.49 -9.15
C GLU A 58 4.88 -1.50 -8.79
N SER A 59 4.69 -0.69 -7.74
CA SER A 59 5.65 0.36 -7.42
C SER A 59 6.78 -0.18 -6.55
N VAL A 60 7.95 -0.39 -7.16
CA VAL A 60 9.21 -0.63 -6.44
C VAL A 60 9.43 0.42 -5.35
N TYR A 61 9.16 1.69 -5.64
CA TYR A 61 9.29 2.78 -4.67
C TYR A 61 8.40 2.57 -3.45
N LEU A 62 7.10 2.27 -3.63
CA LEU A 62 6.19 2.05 -2.49
C LEU A 62 6.62 0.81 -1.68
N ARG A 63 7.01 -0.27 -2.35
CA ARG A 63 7.48 -1.47 -1.65
C ARG A 63 8.71 -1.18 -0.80
N MET A 64 9.71 -0.47 -1.35
CA MET A 64 10.87 -0.03 -0.58
C MET A 64 10.49 0.87 0.59
N LYS A 65 9.60 1.84 0.36
CA LYS A 65 9.14 2.80 1.38
C LYS A 65 8.48 2.10 2.56
N TYR A 66 7.69 1.06 2.31
CA TYR A 66 6.99 0.28 3.34
C TYR A 66 7.77 -0.96 3.83
N GLY A 67 9.01 -1.16 3.39
CA GLY A 67 9.82 -2.32 3.78
C GLY A 67 9.28 -3.66 3.27
N LEU A 68 8.51 -3.64 2.18
CA LEU A 68 7.96 -4.82 1.54
C LEU A 68 8.99 -5.44 0.60
N LYS A 69 8.97 -6.78 0.51
CA LYS A 69 9.85 -7.54 -0.38
C LYS A 69 9.60 -7.18 -1.85
N ILE A 70 10.63 -6.87 -2.63
CA ILE A 70 10.47 -6.52 -4.05
C ILE A 70 10.47 -7.82 -4.87
N GLU A 71 9.32 -8.23 -5.40
CA GLU A 71 9.19 -9.50 -6.13
C GLU A 71 9.42 -9.38 -7.64
N LYS A 72 9.15 -8.18 -8.19
CA LYS A 72 9.24 -7.88 -9.61
C LYS A 72 9.86 -6.51 -9.87
N LEU A 73 10.57 -6.39 -10.99
CA LEU A 73 10.99 -5.12 -11.54
C LEU A 73 9.84 -4.49 -12.37
N PRO A 74 9.88 -3.18 -12.63
CA PRO A 74 8.89 -2.55 -13.50
C PRO A 74 8.90 -3.21 -14.89
N ASP A 75 7.71 -3.55 -15.37
CA ASP A 75 7.48 -4.05 -16.72
C ASP A 75 7.14 -2.85 -17.62
N VAL A 76 7.85 -2.72 -18.74
CA VAL A 76 7.72 -1.61 -19.70
C VAL A 76 7.08 -2.05 -21.01
N SER A 77 6.66 -3.32 -21.11
CA SER A 77 6.02 -3.87 -22.31
C SER A 77 4.66 -3.24 -22.59
N PHE A 78 4.27 -3.28 -23.86
CA PHE A 78 2.94 -2.83 -24.29
C PHE A 78 1.84 -3.71 -23.69
N GLU A 79 2.06 -5.02 -23.63
CA GLU A 79 1.14 -6.00 -23.06
C GLU A 79 0.83 -5.68 -21.59
N TYR A 80 1.86 -5.33 -20.83
CA TYR A 80 1.68 -4.93 -19.45
C TYR A 80 0.94 -3.59 -19.34
N ALA A 81 1.29 -2.59 -20.15
CA ALA A 81 0.55 -1.32 -20.21
C ALA A 81 -0.94 -1.51 -20.57
N GLN A 82 -1.24 -2.45 -21.48
CA GLN A 82 -2.60 -2.85 -21.81
C GLN A 82 -3.31 -3.45 -20.60
N SER A 83 -2.65 -4.34 -19.84
CA SER A 83 -3.21 -4.92 -18.61
C SER A 83 -3.53 -3.86 -17.53
N LEU A 84 -2.73 -2.78 -17.46
CA LEU A 84 -2.99 -1.65 -16.58
C LEU A 84 -4.22 -0.85 -17.04
N SER A 85 -4.33 -0.62 -18.35
CA SER A 85 -5.50 0.03 -18.95
C SER A 85 -6.78 -0.77 -18.70
N ASP A 86 -6.77 -2.08 -18.92
CA ASP A 86 -7.94 -2.94 -18.72
C ASP A 86 -8.38 -2.97 -17.26
N ASN A 87 -7.42 -3.01 -16.32
CA ASN A 87 -7.72 -2.92 -14.90
C ASN A 87 -8.31 -1.56 -14.51
N ALA A 88 -7.74 -0.46 -15.01
CA ALA A 88 -8.25 0.89 -14.78
C ALA A 88 -9.65 1.07 -15.37
N GLN A 89 -9.93 0.51 -16.54
CA GLN A 89 -11.25 0.50 -17.15
C GLN A 89 -12.27 -0.25 -16.27
N SER A 90 -11.90 -1.42 -15.74
CA SER A 90 -12.75 -2.16 -14.81
C SER A 90 -13.04 -1.39 -13.51
N ILE A 91 -12.05 -0.65 -12.97
CA ILE A 91 -12.27 0.24 -11.83
C ILE A 91 -13.24 1.36 -12.20
N LEU A 92 -13.07 2.01 -13.35
CA LEU A 92 -13.92 3.10 -13.80
C LEU A 92 -15.39 2.67 -13.91
N GLU A 93 -15.65 1.50 -14.50
CA GLU A 93 -16.99 0.91 -14.63
C GLU A 93 -17.67 0.65 -13.28
N LYS A 94 -16.89 0.27 -12.24
CA LYS A 94 -17.41 0.15 -10.86
C LYS A 94 -17.75 1.53 -10.29
N LEU A 95 -16.88 2.51 -10.50
CA LEU A 95 -17.06 3.87 -9.99
C LEU A 95 -18.21 4.63 -10.66
N GLU A 96 -18.60 4.24 -11.88
CA GLU A 96 -19.77 4.79 -12.59
C GLU A 96 -21.11 4.35 -11.98
N GLN A 97 -21.12 3.27 -11.20
CA GLN A 97 -22.34 2.76 -10.54
C GLN A 97 -22.65 3.47 -9.21
N ILE A 98 -21.75 4.32 -8.72
CA ILE A 98 -21.87 5.00 -7.44
C ILE A 98 -22.90 6.13 -7.51
N ASP A 99 -23.86 6.14 -6.57
CA ASP A 99 -24.73 7.29 -6.34
C ASP A 99 -24.02 8.28 -5.41
N VAL A 100 -23.68 9.45 -5.94
CA VAL A 100 -22.98 10.52 -5.21
C VAL A 100 -23.76 10.99 -3.98
N LYS A 101 -25.09 10.84 -3.95
CA LYS A 101 -25.91 11.24 -2.80
C LYS A 101 -25.70 10.35 -1.58
N GLU A 102 -25.18 9.13 -1.78
CA GLU A 102 -24.87 8.19 -0.71
C GLU A 102 -23.48 8.39 -0.10
N LEU A 103 -22.69 9.35 -0.62
CA LEU A 103 -21.32 9.58 -0.21
C LEU A 103 -21.19 10.76 0.75
N SER A 104 -20.23 10.66 1.68
CA SER A 104 -19.69 11.81 2.37
C SER A 104 -18.92 12.73 1.41
N HIS A 105 -18.57 13.94 1.85
CA HIS A 105 -17.75 14.84 1.05
C HIS A 105 -16.36 14.27 0.75
N GLU A 106 -15.74 13.61 1.73
CA GLU A 106 -14.43 12.97 1.62
C GLU A 106 -14.47 11.78 0.66
N GLU A 107 -15.55 11.00 0.71
CA GLU A 107 -15.79 9.90 -0.22
C GLU A 107 -16.01 10.42 -1.65
N TRP A 108 -16.75 11.52 -1.81
CA TRP A 108 -16.90 12.17 -3.10
C TRP A 108 -15.56 12.65 -3.67
N ILE A 109 -14.70 13.28 -2.87
CA ILE A 109 -13.33 13.64 -3.31
C ILE A 109 -12.55 12.40 -3.75
N SER A 110 -12.62 11.33 -2.95
CA SER A 110 -11.93 10.07 -3.25
C SER A 110 -12.44 9.45 -4.56
N LEU A 111 -13.74 9.49 -4.80
CA LEU A 111 -14.37 9.07 -6.05
C LEU A 111 -13.81 9.85 -7.25
N GLU A 112 -13.79 11.18 -7.17
CA GLU A 112 -13.30 12.03 -8.26
C GLU A 112 -11.80 11.79 -8.55
N ILE A 113 -10.98 11.64 -7.51
CA ILE A 113 -9.56 11.30 -7.67
C ILE A 113 -9.40 9.95 -8.36
N LEU A 114 -10.11 8.91 -7.92
CA LEU A 114 -10.00 7.57 -8.51
C LEU A 114 -10.51 7.53 -9.95
N LYS A 115 -11.61 8.24 -10.26
CA LYS A 115 -12.09 8.41 -11.65
C LYS A 115 -11.04 9.08 -12.51
N TRP A 116 -10.44 10.18 -12.03
CA TRP A 116 -9.40 10.89 -12.76
C TRP A 116 -8.17 10.02 -13.02
N GLN A 117 -7.66 9.32 -11.99
CA GLN A 117 -6.51 8.42 -12.13
C GLN A 117 -6.80 7.29 -13.13
N SER A 118 -7.95 6.63 -12.99
CA SER A 118 -8.32 5.49 -13.84
C SER A 118 -8.50 5.92 -15.29
N LYS A 119 -9.20 7.04 -15.52
CA LYS A 119 -9.37 7.61 -16.85
C LYS A 119 -8.04 7.99 -17.49
N LYS A 120 -7.13 8.61 -16.73
CA LYS A 120 -5.79 8.94 -17.21
C LYS A 120 -5.03 7.69 -17.65
N THR A 121 -5.11 6.59 -16.90
CA THR A 121 -4.45 5.32 -17.27
C THR A 121 -5.04 4.75 -18.56
N VAL A 122 -6.37 4.70 -18.69
CA VAL A 122 -7.04 4.20 -19.91
C VAL A 122 -6.68 5.06 -21.12
N GLU A 123 -6.81 6.38 -21.00
CA GLU A 123 -6.51 7.31 -22.10
C GLU A 123 -5.03 7.37 -22.44
N GLY A 124 -4.15 7.02 -21.49
CA GLY A 124 -2.71 7.01 -21.65
C GLY A 124 -2.21 5.91 -22.59
N LEU A 125 -2.89 4.76 -22.67
CA LEU A 125 -2.43 3.62 -23.47
C LEU A 125 -2.22 3.97 -24.94
N LYS A 126 -3.09 4.81 -25.52
CA LYS A 126 -2.95 5.24 -26.93
C LYS A 126 -1.69 6.07 -27.20
N PHE A 127 -1.06 6.58 -26.15
CA PHE A 127 0.18 7.35 -26.19
C PHE A 127 1.38 6.54 -25.70
N PHE A 128 1.26 5.22 -25.53
CA PHE A 128 2.35 4.36 -25.05
C PHE A 128 3.67 4.60 -25.78
N TRP A 129 3.65 4.67 -27.11
CA TRP A 129 4.84 4.90 -27.93
C TRP A 129 5.43 6.32 -27.85
N LEU A 130 4.77 7.23 -27.13
CA LEU A 130 5.29 8.56 -26.80
C LEU A 130 5.90 8.61 -25.40
N ASP A 131 5.76 7.54 -24.61
CA ASP A 131 6.44 7.41 -23.34
C ASP A 131 7.89 6.95 -23.57
N PHE A 132 8.82 7.59 -22.88
CA PHE A 132 10.25 7.28 -22.97
C PHE A 132 10.67 6.72 -21.61
N PRO A 133 10.63 5.39 -21.40
CA PRO A 133 10.93 4.79 -20.10
C PRO A 133 12.39 4.96 -19.69
N VAL A 134 13.28 5.31 -20.63
CA VAL A 134 14.71 5.58 -20.41
C VAL A 134 14.93 6.98 -19.82
N ILE A 135 14.15 7.35 -18.81
CA ILE A 135 14.42 8.54 -17.99
C ILE A 135 15.22 8.13 -16.74
N PRO A 136 16.21 8.94 -16.29
CA PRO A 136 17.12 8.58 -15.20
C PRO A 136 16.41 8.10 -13.92
N TYR A 137 15.23 8.65 -13.61
CA TYR A 137 14.46 8.30 -12.43
C TYR A 137 14.00 6.83 -12.40
N PHE A 138 13.64 6.24 -13.54
CA PHE A 138 13.22 4.83 -13.64
C PHE A 138 14.41 3.86 -13.53
N LEU A 139 15.57 4.25 -14.05
CA LEU A 139 16.80 3.47 -13.90
C LEU A 139 17.31 3.48 -12.46
N PHE A 140 17.22 4.62 -11.77
CA PHE A 140 17.68 4.74 -10.39
C PHE A 140 16.87 3.90 -9.41
N SER A 141 15.54 3.82 -9.56
CA SER A 141 14.70 2.99 -8.69
C SER A 141 15.03 1.51 -8.86
N THR A 142 15.17 1.05 -10.10
CA THR A 142 15.55 -0.33 -10.44
C THR A 142 16.95 -0.67 -9.93
N HIS A 143 17.93 0.22 -10.13
CA HIS A 143 19.28 0.03 -9.61
C HIS A 143 19.32 -0.03 -8.08
N ARG A 144 18.49 0.78 -7.41
CA ARG A 144 18.41 0.82 -5.95
C ARG A 144 17.92 -0.49 -5.34
N VAL A 145 17.11 -1.28 -6.06
CA VAL A 145 16.72 -2.63 -5.66
C VAL A 145 17.95 -3.48 -5.38
N PHE A 146 18.92 -3.46 -6.30
CA PHE A 146 20.12 -4.29 -6.20
C PHE A 146 21.14 -3.73 -5.20
N THR A 147 21.33 -2.41 -5.15
CA THR A 147 22.32 -1.82 -4.23
C THR A 147 21.89 -1.82 -2.76
N SER A 148 20.58 -1.95 -2.50
CA SER A 148 20.04 -2.08 -1.13
C SER A 148 19.72 -3.53 -0.73
N PHE A 149 19.94 -4.49 -1.62
CA PHE A 149 19.62 -5.90 -1.37
C PHE A 149 20.49 -6.47 -0.25
N GLN A 150 19.88 -7.15 0.71
CA GLN A 150 20.58 -7.78 1.83
C GLN A 150 20.50 -9.30 1.71
N PHE A 151 21.65 -9.96 1.72
CA PHE A 151 21.74 -11.42 1.79
C PHE A 151 21.83 -11.85 3.25
N LYS A 152 20.73 -12.38 3.79
CA LYS A 152 20.62 -12.91 5.15
C LYS A 152 20.60 -14.44 5.16
N GLU A 153 19.94 -15.02 4.16
CA GLU A 153 19.73 -16.45 4.02
C GLU A 153 20.06 -16.93 2.60
N LYS A 154 20.23 -18.25 2.43
CA LYS A 154 20.52 -18.83 1.11
C LYS A 154 19.41 -18.58 0.10
N VAL A 155 18.16 -18.50 0.55
CA VAL A 155 16.99 -18.20 -0.31
C VAL A 155 17.07 -16.80 -0.94
N ASP A 156 17.80 -15.88 -0.31
CA ASP A 156 17.95 -14.51 -0.82
C ASP A 156 18.77 -14.48 -2.11
N LEU A 157 19.69 -15.43 -2.30
CA LEU A 157 20.44 -15.57 -3.56
C LEU A 157 19.50 -15.93 -4.71
N GLU A 158 18.60 -16.90 -4.50
CA GLU A 158 17.63 -17.30 -5.52
C GLU A 158 16.69 -16.14 -5.86
N HIS A 159 16.26 -15.39 -4.85
CA HIS A 159 15.43 -14.21 -5.03
C HIS A 159 16.16 -13.11 -5.83
N TYR A 160 17.42 -12.82 -5.49
CA TYR A 160 18.26 -11.86 -6.21
C TYR A 160 18.47 -12.28 -7.68
N LEU A 161 18.77 -13.55 -7.93
CA LEU A 161 18.91 -14.09 -9.28
C LEU A 161 17.60 -14.04 -10.07
N ASN A 162 16.45 -14.18 -9.40
CA ASN A 162 15.15 -14.00 -10.03
C ASN A 162 14.92 -12.55 -10.49
N LEU A 163 15.29 -11.56 -9.66
CA LEU A 163 15.20 -10.15 -10.04
C LEU A 163 16.18 -9.80 -11.17
N LEU A 164 17.42 -10.32 -11.13
CA LEU A 164 18.38 -10.11 -12.22
C LEU A 164 17.90 -10.68 -13.56
N ARG A 165 17.19 -11.82 -13.55
CA ARG A 165 16.63 -12.40 -14.77
C ARG A 165 15.52 -11.57 -15.41
N GLN A 166 14.90 -10.66 -14.65
CA GLN A 166 13.89 -9.71 -15.18
C GLN A 166 14.54 -8.47 -15.81
N TYR A 167 15.79 -8.17 -15.48
CA TYR A 167 16.47 -6.97 -15.94
C TYR A 167 16.65 -6.87 -17.47
N PRO A 168 16.92 -7.97 -18.21
CA PRO A 168 17.00 -7.90 -19.67
C PRO A 168 15.68 -7.55 -20.34
N VAL A 169 14.53 -7.94 -19.76
CA VAL A 169 13.20 -7.61 -20.29
C VAL A 169 13.01 -6.09 -20.31
N PHE A 170 13.47 -5.43 -19.25
CA PHE A 170 13.43 -3.96 -19.14
C PHE A 170 14.26 -3.21 -20.22
N ILE A 171 15.24 -3.87 -20.86
CA ILE A 171 16.12 -3.23 -21.86
C ILE A 171 15.72 -3.58 -23.30
N ASN A 172 15.04 -4.70 -23.50
CA ASN A 172 14.84 -5.29 -24.83
C ASN A 172 13.43 -5.10 -25.43
N ASP A 173 12.50 -4.51 -24.68
CA ASP A 173 11.18 -4.06 -25.17
C ASP A 173 11.23 -2.61 -25.69
#